data_AF-A0A6D0INV0-F1
#
_entry.id   AF-A0A6D0INV0-F1
#
_cell.length_a   1.000
_cell.length_b   1.000
_cell.length_c   1.000
_cell.angle_alpha   90.00
_cell.angle_beta   90.00
_cell.angle_gamma   90.00
#
_symmetry.space_group_name_H-M   'P 1'
#
loop_
_entity.id
_entity.type
_entity.pdbx_description
1 polymer ?
#
loop_
_entity_poly.entity_id
_entity_poly.type
_entity_poly.pdbx_seq_one_letter_code
_entity_poly.pdbx_strand_id
1 'polypeptide(L)' 'RVWIQVVKGNVTINGVKASTSDGLAIWDEQAISIHADSDSEVLLFDLPPV' A
#
# COMPACT_ATOMS: atom_id res chain seq x y z
N ARG A 1 4.47 10.99 -4.99
CA ARG A 1 3.26 10.18 -5.30
C ARG A 1 3.64 8.75 -4.96
N VAL A 2 2.80 7.96 -4.32
CA VAL A 2 3.22 6.63 -3.88
C VAL A 2 2.38 5.55 -4.54
N TRP A 3 3.02 4.48 -4.97
CA TRP A 3 2.35 3.24 -5.32
C TRP A 3 2.72 2.16 -4.31
N ILE A 4 1.71 1.45 -3.79
CA ILE A 4 1.91 0.30 -2.92
C ILE A 4 1.36 -0.93 -3.62
N GLN A 5 2.18 -1.96 -3.74
CA GLN A 5 1.79 -3.26 -4.26
C GLN A 5 1.81 -4.29 -3.14
N VAL A 6 0.71 -5.02 -2.95
CA VAL A 6 0.67 -6.17 -2.04
C VAL A 6 1.18 -7.41 -2.79
N VAL A 7 2.31 -7.95 -2.33
CA VAL A 7 2.94 -9.16 -2.90
C VAL A 7 2.39 -10.41 -2.23
N LYS A 8 2.04 -10.33 -0.95
CA LYS A 8 1.49 -11.43 -0.16
C LYS A 8 0.67 -10.89 1.00
N GLY A 9 -0.38 -11.62 1.38
CA GLY A 9 -1.11 -11.43 2.62
C GLY A 9 -2.27 -10.44 2.50
N ASN A 10 -2.74 -9.97 3.65
CA ASN A 10 -3.86 -9.05 3.77
C ASN A 10 -3.45 -7.85 4.62
N VAL A 11 -3.64 -6.66 4.09
CA VAL A 11 -3.27 -5.42 4.75
C VAL A 11 -4.42 -4.41 4.68
N THR A 12 -4.47 -3.51 5.65
CA THR A 12 -5.29 -2.31 5.63
C THR A 12 -4.36 -1.10 5.50
N ILE A 13 -4.47 -0.37 4.39
CA ILE A 13 -3.67 0.82 4.06
C ILE A 13 -4.59 2.05 4.13
N ASN A 14 -4.33 2.96 5.06
CA ASN A 14 -5.18 4.14 5.31
C ASN A 14 -6.69 3.82 5.39
N GLY A 15 -7.04 2.68 6.00
CA GLY A 15 -8.43 2.21 6.13
C GLY A 15 -8.97 1.42 4.93
N VAL A 16 -8.22 1.33 3.83
CA VAL A 16 -8.57 0.53 2.65
C VAL A 16 -7.98 -0.87 2.79
N LYS A 17 -8.81 -1.90 2.72
CA LYS A 17 -8.35 -3.30 2.69
C LYS A 17 -7.79 -3.65 1.31
N ALA A 18 -6.64 -4.30 1.31
CA ALA A 18 -5.95 -4.78 0.13
C ALA A 18 -5.40 -6.19 0.39
N SER A 19 -5.29 -6.98 -0.67
CA SER A 19 -4.85 -8.37 -0.65
C SER A 19 -3.83 -8.63 -1.74
N THR A 20 -3.21 -9.81 -1.72
CA THR A 20 -2.25 -10.23 -2.75
C THR A 20 -2.68 -9.83 -4.17
N SER A 21 -1.78 -9.19 -4.91
CA SER A 21 -1.98 -8.63 -6.26
C SER A 21 -2.67 -7.27 -6.33
N ASP A 22 -3.25 -6.77 -5.24
CA ASP A 22 -3.81 -5.41 -5.23
C ASP A 22 -2.71 -4.35 -5.23
N GLY A 23 -2.99 -3.25 -5.95
CA GLY A 23 -2.13 -2.09 -6.06
C GLY A 23 -2.89 -0.81 -5.72
N LEU A 24 -2.29 0.03 -4.88
CA LEU A 24 -2.89 1.27 -4.39
C LEU A 24 -2.05 2.47 -4.82
N ALA A 25 -2.67 3.38 -5.56
CA ALA A 25 -2.12 4.70 -5.84
C ALA A 25 -2.51 5.68 -4.73
N ILE A 26 -1.53 6.33 -4.11
CA ILE A 26 -1.71 7.24 -3.00
C ILE A 26 -1.19 8.63 -3.38
N TRP A 27 -2.02 9.64 -3.11
CA TRP A 27 -1.84 11.03 -3.51
C TRP A 27 -2.22 11.93 -2.34
N ASP A 28 -1.49 13.04 -2.17
CA ASP A 28 -1.81 14.09 -1.19
C ASP A 28 -1.94 13.62 0.27
N GLU A 29 -1.28 12.51 0.62
CA GLU A 29 -1.21 12.01 2.00
C GLU A 29 0.11 12.38 2.66
N GLN A 30 0.04 12.94 3.87
CA GLN A 30 1.23 13.29 4.66
C GLN A 30 1.92 12.05 5.26
N ALA A 31 1.13 11.02 5.58
CA ALA A 31 1.61 9.77 6.15
C ALA A 31 0.79 8.59 5.62
N ILE A 32 1.43 7.43 5.54
CA ILE A 32 0.79 6.18 5.14
C ILE A 32 0.83 5.23 6.34
N SER A 33 -0.36 4.81 6.78
CA SER A 33 -0.53 3.78 7.81
C SER A 33 -0.83 2.45 7.13
N ILE A 34 -0.03 1.42 7.45
CA ILE A 34 -0.19 0.06 6.96
C ILE A 34 -0.33 -0.87 8.15
N HIS A 35 -1.45 -1.57 8.22
CA HIS A 35 -1.69 -2.61 9.22
C HIS A 35 -1.78 -3.97 8.52
N ALA A 36 -1.02 -4.96 8.98
CA ALA A 36 -1.07 -6.31 8.45
C ALA A 36 -2.01 -7.17 9.30
N ASP A 37 -3.04 -7.74 8.65
CA ASP A 37 -3.99 -8.66 9.29
C ASP A 37 -3.44 -10.12 9.31
N SER A 38 -2.37 -10.38 8.56
CA SER A 38 -1.67 -11.66 8.43
C SER A 38 -0.20 -11.44 8.01
N ASP A 39 0.61 -12.50 7.97
CA ASP A 39 1.97 -12.44 7.40
C ASP A 39 1.94 -11.90 5.97
N SER A 40 2.49 -10.69 5.79
CA SER A 40 2.30 -9.90 4.58
C SER A 40 3.61 -9.32 4.04
N GLU A 41 3.65 -9.14 2.73
CA GLU A 41 4.76 -8.52 2.00
C GLU A 41 4.21 -7.43 1.09
N VAL A 42 4.79 -6.23 1.18
CA VAL A 42 4.39 -5.06 0.40
C VAL A 42 5.62 -4.41 -0.23
N LEU A 43 5.46 -3.92 -1.46
CA LEU A 43 6.43 -3.05 -2.13
C LEU A 43 5.89 -1.63 -2.16
N LEU A 44 6.71 -0.67 -1.77
CA LEU A 44 6.40 0.76 -1.86
C LEU A 44 7.31 1.40 -2.91
N PHE A 45 6.70 2.11 -3.85
CA PHE A 45 7.40 2.88 -4.87
C PHE A 45 7.12 4.37 -4.66
N ASP A 46 8.18 5.15 -4.47
CA ASP A 46 8.09 6.61 -4.55
C ASP A 46 8.22 7.03 -6.02
N LEU A 47 7.13 7.57 -6.55
CA LEU A 47 7.01 7.92 -7.96
C LEU A 47 7.35 9.39 -8.16
N PRO A 48 8.10 9.72 -9.24
CA PRO A 48 8.44 11.09 -9.55
C PRO A 48 7.18 11.94 -9.80
N PRO A 49 7.25 13.25 -9.54
CA PRO A 49 6.23 14.17 -10.04
C PRO A 49 6.17 14.10 -11.58
N VAL A 50 4.96 14.22 -12.14
CA VAL A 50 4.76 14.37 -13.59
C VAL A 50 4.61 15.83 -13.95
#